data_AF-A0A0C9W1C6-F1
#
_entry.id   AF-A0A0C9W1C6-F1
#
_cell.length_a   1.000
_cell.length_b   1.000
_cell.length_c   1.000
_cell.angle_alpha   90.00
_cell.angle_beta   90.00
_cell.angle_gamma   90.00
#
_symmetry.space_group_name_H-M   'P 1'
#
loop_
_entity.id
_entity.type
_entity.pdbx_description
1 polymer ?
#
loop_
_entity_poly.entity_id
_entity_poly.type
_entity_poly.pdbx_seq_one_letter_code
_entity_poly.pdbx_strand_id
1 'polypeptide(L)'
;MDNETHARSYAADAYYTPNRTRSNLTVLTRAHVAKVIFADNTASEDLVATGVEFFFGNNTSTRHVVHAKREVILCTGTVVSPQILELSGIGRSEVLEAIGIETKIELPGVGENLQDHHVTNLNHELDNQIDHETWDRMADPVFAAEQLKLQPNGEGMHCRGIVSMAFLPLSKFNPEESDAFFTQAETNVKKQLASSAYPGLAEQLELQLQVLRNPEVADTEILCFPGRGFYTLLGPPEPGTQHLCIFVFVQHPFSRGSIHCKTNDPFQSPDIDPNIFSNDTDLGILVEQIKFVRKLVGIDPLKSLITREIEPGPERESNEDIRESIKLTLATAYHACGSCSMLPREKNGVVDPTLKVYGTRNLRIADLSIIPLQP
;
A
#
# COMPACT_ATOMS: atom_id res chain seq x y z
N MET A 1 2.65 14.96 -12.85
CA MET A 1 1.75 15.73 -13.74
C MET A 1 2.35 15.68 -15.12
N ASP A 2 1.52 15.61 -16.16
CA ASP A 2 2.01 15.73 -17.53
C ASP A 2 2.45 17.18 -17.80
N ASN A 3 3.65 17.36 -18.36
CA ASN A 3 4.27 18.69 -18.49
C ASN A 3 3.64 19.57 -19.58
N GLU A 4 2.83 19.00 -20.48
CA GLU A 4 2.19 19.75 -21.56
C GLU A 4 0.74 20.08 -21.23
N THR A 5 0.02 19.10 -20.69
CA THR A 5 -1.43 19.19 -20.43
C THR A 5 -1.77 19.57 -18.99
N HIS A 6 -0.79 19.51 -18.08
CA HIS A 6 -0.98 19.73 -16.64
C HIS A 6 -2.02 18.79 -16.00
N ALA A 7 -2.29 17.66 -16.66
CA ALA A 7 -3.19 16.63 -16.18
C ALA A 7 -2.44 15.57 -15.34
N ARG A 8 -3.20 14.70 -14.68
CA ARG A 8 -2.64 13.47 -14.09
C ARG A 8 -1.99 12.65 -15.20
N SER A 9 -0.76 12.19 -14.97
CA SER A 9 -0.12 11.15 -15.79
C SER A 9 -0.32 9.79 -15.12
N TYR A 10 -0.72 8.78 -15.88
CA TYR A 10 -0.96 7.41 -15.39
C TYR A 10 -0.79 6.38 -16.50
N ALA A 11 -0.63 5.10 -16.16
CA ALA A 11 -0.20 4.07 -17.12
C ALA A 11 -1.03 4.01 -18.43
N ALA A 12 -2.34 4.26 -18.39
CA ALA A 12 -3.16 4.20 -19.60
C ALA A 12 -2.94 5.40 -20.55
N ASP A 13 -2.69 6.60 -20.04
CA ASP A 13 -2.36 7.75 -20.91
C ASP A 13 -0.96 7.61 -21.50
N ALA A 14 0.00 7.13 -20.71
CA ALA A 14 1.40 7.06 -21.12
C ALA A 14 1.69 5.86 -22.02
N TYR A 15 1.14 4.68 -21.73
CA TYR A 15 1.50 3.44 -22.43
C TYR A 15 0.41 2.90 -23.34
N TYR A 16 -0.87 3.03 -22.97
CA TYR A 16 -1.96 2.51 -23.82
C TYR A 16 -2.37 3.50 -24.91
N THR A 17 -2.70 4.74 -24.54
CA THR A 17 -3.28 5.73 -25.46
C THR A 17 -2.44 5.97 -26.73
N PRO A 18 -1.10 6.09 -26.66
CA PRO A 18 -0.26 6.26 -27.84
C PRO A 18 -0.21 5.01 -28.73
N ASN A 19 -0.53 3.85 -28.18
CA ASN A 19 -0.41 2.53 -28.82
C ASN A 19 -1.77 1.89 -29.16
N ARG A 20 -2.89 2.55 -28.85
CA ARG A 20 -4.26 2.00 -28.96
C ARG A 20 -4.69 1.63 -30.38
N THR A 21 -4.01 2.13 -31.40
CA THR A 21 -4.30 1.84 -32.81
C THR A 21 -3.55 0.62 -33.35
N ARG A 22 -2.63 0.04 -32.57
CA ARG A 22 -1.88 -1.16 -32.97
C ARG A 22 -2.84 -2.35 -33.12
N SER A 23 -2.86 -2.95 -34.31
CA SER A 23 -3.75 -4.08 -34.62
C SER A 23 -3.46 -5.35 -33.81
N ASN A 24 -2.27 -5.47 -33.23
CA ASN A 24 -1.87 -6.57 -32.36
C ASN A 24 -2.08 -6.30 -30.86
N LEU A 25 -2.73 -5.18 -30.49
CA LEU A 25 -3.08 -4.84 -29.11
C LEU A 25 -4.60 -4.71 -29.00
N THR A 26 -5.22 -5.51 -28.13
CA THR A 26 -6.65 -5.43 -27.84
C THR A 26 -6.83 -5.19 -26.35
N VAL A 27 -7.58 -4.14 -26.01
CA VAL A 27 -7.97 -3.84 -24.63
C VAL A 27 -9.47 -4.03 -24.50
N LEU A 28 -9.87 -5.00 -23.69
CA LEU A 28 -11.26 -5.26 -23.38
C LEU A 28 -11.57 -4.72 -21.98
N THR A 29 -12.29 -3.61 -21.90
CA THR A 29 -12.72 -3.04 -20.62
C THR A 29 -14.01 -3.71 -20.14
N ARG A 30 -14.31 -3.56 -18.84
CA ARG A 30 -15.49 -4.20 -18.21
C ARG A 30 -15.49 -5.73 -18.35
N ALA A 31 -14.29 -6.32 -18.34
CA ALA A 31 -14.07 -7.75 -18.36
C ALA A 31 -13.49 -8.18 -17.01
N HIS A 32 -14.31 -8.78 -16.15
CA HIS A 32 -13.91 -9.22 -14.82
C HIS A 32 -13.38 -10.65 -14.89
N VAL A 33 -12.08 -10.84 -14.72
CA VAL A 33 -11.45 -12.17 -14.75
C VAL A 33 -11.82 -12.93 -13.48
N ALA A 34 -12.32 -14.16 -13.65
CA ALA A 34 -12.70 -15.04 -12.55
C ALA A 34 -11.55 -15.96 -12.13
N LYS A 35 -10.89 -16.59 -13.11
CA LYS A 35 -9.80 -17.55 -12.89
C LYS A 35 -8.98 -17.80 -14.16
N VAL A 36 -7.79 -18.35 -13.97
CA VAL A 36 -6.96 -18.95 -15.01
C VAL A 36 -7.50 -20.34 -15.34
N ILE A 37 -7.48 -20.70 -16.63
CA ILE A 37 -7.81 -22.05 -17.10
C ILE A 37 -6.55 -22.79 -17.53
N PHE A 38 -6.53 -24.11 -17.29
CA PHE A 38 -5.38 -24.96 -17.55
C PHE A 38 -5.75 -26.07 -18.54
N ALA A 39 -4.75 -26.61 -19.23
CA ALA A 39 -4.93 -27.78 -20.08
C ALA A 39 -5.22 -29.03 -19.25
N ASP A 40 -6.14 -29.87 -19.73
CA ASP A 40 -6.33 -31.23 -19.22
C ASP A 40 -5.15 -32.08 -19.70
N ASN A 41 -4.05 -32.09 -18.96
CA ASN A 41 -2.89 -32.91 -19.31
C ASN A 41 -2.36 -33.64 -18.09
N THR A 42 -2.46 -34.97 -18.12
CA THR A 42 -1.98 -35.90 -17.08
C THR A 42 -0.51 -36.28 -17.25
N ALA A 43 0.17 -35.80 -18.29
CA ALA A 43 1.54 -36.22 -18.62
C ALA A 43 2.64 -35.26 -18.09
N SER A 44 2.28 -34.11 -17.51
CA SER A 44 3.22 -33.11 -16.99
C SER A 44 2.94 -32.86 -15.52
N GLU A 45 3.98 -32.74 -14.70
CA GLU A 45 3.83 -32.33 -13.29
C GLU A 45 3.37 -30.86 -13.17
N ASP A 46 3.76 -30.00 -14.11
CA ASP A 46 3.33 -28.59 -14.13
C ASP A 46 1.98 -28.40 -14.83
N LEU A 47 1.13 -27.52 -14.26
CA LEU A 47 -0.09 -27.04 -14.92
C LEU A 47 0.25 -26.09 -16.07
N VAL A 48 -0.38 -26.27 -17.23
CA VAL A 48 -0.17 -25.40 -18.40
C VAL A 48 -1.32 -24.42 -18.53
N ALA A 49 -1.09 -23.13 -18.29
CA ALA A 49 -2.10 -22.09 -18.48
C ALA A 49 -2.45 -21.92 -19.96
N THR A 50 -3.74 -21.94 -20.29
CA THR A 50 -4.26 -21.88 -21.67
C THR A 50 -5.16 -20.68 -21.94
N GLY A 51 -5.45 -19.86 -20.92
CA GLY A 51 -6.33 -18.71 -21.04
C GLY A 51 -6.90 -18.26 -19.70
N VAL A 52 -7.94 -17.44 -19.77
CA VAL A 52 -8.71 -17.00 -18.61
C VAL A 52 -10.20 -17.11 -18.88
N GLU A 53 -10.95 -17.34 -17.80
CA GLU A 53 -12.39 -17.22 -17.76
C GLU A 53 -12.79 -15.86 -17.17
N PHE A 54 -13.76 -15.18 -17.76
CA PHE A 54 -14.17 -13.84 -17.35
C PHE A 54 -15.66 -13.55 -17.59
N PHE A 55 -16.16 -12.51 -16.95
CA PHE A 55 -17.51 -11.95 -17.16
C PHE A 55 -17.42 -10.63 -17.91
N PHE A 56 -18.40 -10.31 -18.77
CA PHE A 56 -18.34 -9.13 -19.62
C PHE A 56 -19.53 -8.18 -19.43
N GLY A 57 -19.23 -6.89 -19.34
CA GLY A 57 -20.23 -5.82 -19.23
C GLY A 57 -20.91 -5.84 -17.87
N ASN A 58 -22.24 -5.89 -17.87
CA ASN A 58 -23.06 -6.02 -16.64
C ASN A 58 -23.57 -7.44 -16.42
N ASN A 59 -23.19 -8.39 -17.29
CA ASN A 59 -23.66 -9.77 -17.20
C ASN A 59 -22.72 -10.58 -16.31
N THR A 60 -23.19 -10.89 -15.10
CA THR A 60 -22.48 -11.68 -14.09
C THR A 60 -22.86 -13.17 -14.11
N SER A 61 -23.77 -13.60 -15.01
CA SER A 61 -24.23 -14.99 -15.10
C SER A 61 -23.57 -15.78 -16.22
N THR A 62 -23.08 -15.11 -17.26
CA THR A 62 -22.45 -15.75 -18.42
C THR A 62 -20.93 -15.67 -18.33
N ARG A 63 -20.28 -16.82 -18.32
CA ARG A 63 -18.82 -16.96 -18.36
C ARG A 63 -18.35 -16.98 -19.82
N HIS A 64 -17.32 -16.21 -20.10
CA HIS A 64 -16.60 -16.17 -21.37
C HIS A 64 -15.20 -16.70 -21.16
N VAL A 65 -14.60 -17.23 -22.23
CA VAL A 65 -13.22 -17.73 -22.22
C VAL A 65 -12.43 -17.05 -23.33
N VAL A 66 -11.22 -16.62 -23.00
CA VAL A 66 -10.22 -16.20 -23.98
C VAL A 66 -8.98 -17.06 -23.82
N HIS A 67 -8.49 -17.61 -24.94
CA HIS A 67 -7.34 -18.51 -24.94
C HIS A 67 -6.04 -17.77 -25.26
N ALA A 68 -4.95 -18.19 -24.61
CA ALA A 68 -3.61 -17.70 -24.83
C ALA A 68 -2.74 -18.80 -25.47
N LYS A 69 -2.05 -18.46 -26.57
CA LYS A 69 -1.13 -19.38 -27.25
C LYS A 69 0.27 -19.43 -26.62
N ARG A 70 0.61 -18.44 -25.80
CA ARG A 70 1.97 -18.27 -25.23
C ARG A 70 1.94 -18.15 -23.73
N GLU A 71 1.43 -17.05 -23.20
CA GLU A 71 1.44 -16.78 -21.76
C GLU A 71 0.15 -16.07 -21.32
N VAL A 72 -0.22 -16.30 -20.07
CA VAL A 72 -1.16 -15.52 -19.26
C VAL A 72 -0.32 -14.77 -18.21
N ILE A 73 -0.51 -13.45 -18.10
CA ILE A 73 0.22 -12.61 -17.15
C ILE A 73 -0.82 -11.90 -16.28
N LEU A 74 -0.78 -12.13 -14.98
CA LEU A 74 -1.63 -11.43 -14.00
C LEU A 74 -1.00 -10.08 -13.66
N CYS A 75 -1.77 -9.01 -13.83
CA CYS A 75 -1.39 -7.65 -13.45
C CYS A 75 -2.55 -7.00 -12.66
N THR A 76 -3.16 -7.76 -11.76
CA THR A 76 -4.40 -7.39 -11.06
C THR A 76 -4.15 -6.75 -9.70
N GLY A 77 -2.89 -6.56 -9.34
CA GLY A 77 -2.46 -5.91 -8.11
C GLY A 77 -2.51 -6.83 -6.89
N THR A 78 -1.95 -6.36 -5.79
CA THR A 78 -1.75 -7.10 -4.55
C THR A 78 -3.01 -7.74 -3.98
N VAL A 79 -4.18 -7.14 -4.17
CA VAL A 79 -5.42 -7.68 -3.62
C VAL A 79 -6.00 -8.81 -4.49
N VAL A 80 -5.99 -8.64 -5.82
CA VAL A 80 -6.78 -9.49 -6.71
C VAL A 80 -5.95 -10.62 -7.33
N SER A 81 -4.63 -10.42 -7.51
CA SER A 81 -3.74 -11.48 -8.00
C SER A 81 -3.76 -12.76 -7.16
N PRO A 82 -3.68 -12.73 -5.80
CA PRO A 82 -3.83 -13.94 -5.00
C PRO A 82 -5.24 -14.53 -5.10
N GLN A 83 -6.30 -13.70 -5.12
CA GLN A 83 -7.67 -14.18 -5.31
C GLN A 83 -7.83 -14.97 -6.62
N ILE A 84 -7.30 -14.47 -7.74
CA ILE A 84 -7.37 -15.18 -9.02
C ILE A 84 -6.63 -16.52 -8.94
N LEU A 85 -5.46 -16.58 -8.30
CA LEU A 85 -4.73 -17.84 -8.10
C LEU A 85 -5.54 -18.85 -7.27
N GLU A 86 -6.09 -18.41 -6.14
CA GLU A 86 -6.91 -19.25 -5.27
C GLU A 86 -8.14 -19.77 -6.01
N LEU A 87 -8.89 -18.90 -6.70
CA LEU A 87 -10.03 -19.28 -7.54
C LEU A 87 -9.65 -20.20 -8.71
N SER A 88 -8.37 -20.26 -9.07
CA SER A 88 -7.82 -21.15 -10.09
C SER A 88 -7.38 -22.52 -9.54
N GLY A 89 -7.37 -22.69 -8.21
CA GLY A 89 -6.90 -23.88 -7.51
C GLY A 89 -5.41 -23.85 -7.12
N ILE A 90 -4.81 -22.66 -6.99
CA ILE A 90 -3.40 -22.47 -6.62
C ILE A 90 -3.36 -21.67 -5.31
N GLY A 91 -2.92 -22.29 -4.23
CA GLY A 91 -2.88 -21.64 -2.91
C GLY A 91 -2.69 -22.64 -1.77
N ARG A 92 -3.00 -22.22 -0.54
CA ARG A 92 -3.01 -23.08 0.66
C ARG A 92 -4.26 -23.98 0.65
N SER A 93 -4.09 -25.29 0.73
CA SER A 93 -5.20 -26.24 0.60
C SER A 93 -6.36 -25.98 1.56
N GLU A 94 -6.10 -25.65 2.82
CA GLU A 94 -7.16 -25.40 3.80
C GLU A 94 -8.03 -24.19 3.43
N VAL A 95 -7.45 -23.17 2.80
CA VAL A 95 -8.18 -21.98 2.31
C VAL A 95 -9.06 -22.37 1.12
N LEU A 96 -8.51 -23.15 0.18
CA LEU A 96 -9.23 -23.57 -1.02
C LEU A 96 -10.39 -24.52 -0.68
N GLU A 97 -10.17 -25.48 0.22
CA GLU A 97 -11.19 -26.40 0.69
C GLU A 97 -12.36 -25.65 1.36
N ALA A 98 -12.06 -24.65 2.20
CA ALA A 98 -13.06 -23.85 2.90
C ALA A 98 -14.04 -23.12 1.96
N ILE A 99 -13.61 -22.81 0.73
CA ILE A 99 -14.45 -22.18 -0.31
C ILE A 99 -14.94 -23.16 -1.39
N GLY A 100 -14.69 -24.46 -1.21
CA GLY A 100 -15.13 -25.51 -2.13
C GLY A 100 -14.35 -25.55 -3.46
N ILE A 101 -13.06 -25.20 -3.44
CA ILE A 101 -12.16 -25.28 -4.58
C ILE A 101 -11.14 -26.40 -4.38
N GLU A 102 -10.98 -27.24 -5.42
CA GLU A 102 -9.96 -28.28 -5.45
C GLU A 102 -8.55 -27.67 -5.56
N THR A 103 -7.66 -28.04 -4.66
CA THR A 103 -6.24 -27.68 -4.75
C THR A 103 -5.57 -28.43 -5.90
N LYS A 104 -5.06 -27.68 -6.87
CA LYS A 104 -4.24 -28.21 -7.97
C LYS A 104 -2.74 -28.03 -7.73
N ILE A 105 -2.36 -26.92 -7.09
CA ILE A 105 -0.99 -26.65 -6.65
C ILE A 105 -1.04 -26.14 -5.23
N GLU A 106 -0.42 -26.89 -4.31
CA GLU A 106 -0.13 -26.42 -2.96
C GLU A 106 0.96 -25.35 -3.03
N LEU A 107 0.55 -24.11 -2.76
CA LEU A 107 1.41 -22.93 -2.79
C LEU A 107 1.01 -21.99 -1.65
N PRO A 108 1.36 -22.30 -0.39
CA PRO A 108 0.86 -21.60 0.79
C PRO A 108 1.35 -20.14 0.93
N GLY A 109 2.14 -19.64 -0.02
CA GLY A 109 2.55 -18.23 -0.10
C GLY A 109 1.54 -17.34 -0.79
N VAL A 110 0.58 -17.90 -1.53
CA VAL A 110 -0.48 -17.12 -2.17
C VAL A 110 -1.36 -16.50 -1.09
N GLY A 111 -1.47 -15.17 -1.13
CA GLY A 111 -2.25 -14.39 -0.17
C GLY A 111 -1.47 -13.99 1.08
N GLU A 112 -0.31 -14.59 1.35
CA GLU A 112 0.48 -14.33 2.56
C GLU A 112 1.51 -13.21 2.36
N ASN A 113 2.17 -12.77 3.43
CA ASN A 113 3.23 -11.76 3.40
C ASN A 113 2.77 -10.37 2.91
N LEU A 114 1.48 -10.04 3.13
CA LEU A 114 0.94 -8.72 2.84
C LEU A 114 1.68 -7.66 3.66
N GLN A 115 2.17 -6.65 2.97
CA GLN A 115 2.86 -5.49 3.53
C GLN A 115 2.27 -4.21 2.94
N ASP A 116 2.34 -3.10 3.66
CA ASP A 116 1.91 -1.78 3.19
C ASP A 116 2.58 -0.69 4.03
N HIS A 117 2.81 0.49 3.46
CA HIS A 117 3.14 1.64 4.30
C HIS A 117 1.92 2.01 5.14
N HIS A 118 2.18 2.30 6.41
CA HIS A 118 1.17 2.79 7.32
C HIS A 118 1.43 4.26 7.59
N VAL A 119 0.35 5.04 7.54
CA VAL A 119 0.40 6.49 7.67
C VAL A 119 -0.50 6.95 8.80
N THR A 120 -0.02 7.92 9.55
CA THR A 120 -0.83 8.77 10.44
C THR A 120 -0.41 10.22 10.20
N ASN A 121 -1.04 11.16 10.90
CA ASN A 121 -0.89 12.57 10.66
C ASN A 121 -1.02 13.40 11.93
N LEU A 122 -0.39 14.57 11.88
CA LEU A 122 -0.60 15.64 12.83
C LEU A 122 -1.25 16.82 12.11
N ASN A 123 -2.43 17.21 12.57
CA ASN A 123 -3.17 18.35 12.05
C ASN A 123 -2.89 19.58 12.90
N HIS A 124 -2.57 20.70 12.24
CA HIS A 124 -2.28 21.98 12.89
C HIS A 124 -3.15 23.09 12.30
N GLU A 125 -3.59 23.99 13.17
CA GLU A 125 -4.21 25.26 12.78
C GLU A 125 -3.11 26.29 12.48
N LEU A 126 -3.26 27.01 11.37
CA LEU A 126 -2.38 28.11 10.99
C LEU A 126 -2.92 29.46 11.48
N ASP A 127 -2.07 30.48 11.47
CA ASP A 127 -2.47 31.85 11.76
C ASP A 127 -3.36 32.40 10.63
N ASN A 128 -4.66 32.53 10.92
CA ASN A 128 -5.63 33.02 9.95
C ASN A 128 -5.45 34.51 9.59
N GLN A 129 -4.56 35.25 10.25
CA GLN A 129 -4.18 36.61 9.87
C GLN A 129 -3.19 36.64 8.69
N ILE A 130 -2.55 35.52 8.40
CA ILE A 130 -1.66 35.34 7.26
C ILE A 130 -2.46 34.67 6.13
N ASP A 131 -2.34 35.20 4.92
CA ASP A 131 -2.95 34.60 3.73
C ASP A 131 -2.10 33.41 3.27
N HIS A 132 -2.48 32.20 3.67
CA HIS A 132 -1.83 30.97 3.22
C HIS A 132 -2.53 30.38 2.00
N GLU A 133 -1.75 29.74 1.13
CA GLU A 133 -2.28 28.95 0.02
C GLU A 133 -2.56 27.51 0.49
N THR A 134 -3.65 27.33 1.24
CA THR A 134 -4.09 25.99 1.71
C THR A 134 -5.31 25.48 0.95
N TRP A 135 -5.45 24.15 0.91
CA TRP A 135 -6.58 23.44 0.34
C TRP A 135 -7.90 23.75 1.03
N ASP A 136 -7.89 24.29 2.26
CA ASP A 136 -9.09 24.75 2.96
C ASP A 136 -9.85 25.81 2.13
N ARG A 137 -9.13 26.63 1.35
CA ARG A 137 -9.72 27.68 0.49
C ARG A 137 -10.59 27.11 -0.63
N MET A 138 -10.36 25.87 -1.04
CA MET A 138 -11.16 25.21 -2.08
C MET A 138 -12.58 24.88 -1.61
N ALA A 139 -12.90 25.05 -0.33
CA ALA A 139 -14.27 25.02 0.17
C ALA A 139 -15.11 26.21 -0.35
N ASP A 140 -14.50 27.33 -0.72
CA ASP A 140 -15.18 28.43 -1.41
C ASP A 140 -15.37 28.06 -2.90
N PRO A 141 -16.62 27.90 -3.38
CA PRO A 141 -16.88 27.51 -4.76
C PRO A 141 -16.42 28.57 -5.78
N VAL A 142 -16.38 29.85 -5.41
CA VAL A 142 -15.89 30.92 -6.30
C VAL A 142 -14.40 30.78 -6.49
N PHE A 143 -13.65 30.65 -5.39
CA PHE A 143 -12.22 30.41 -5.44
C PHE A 143 -11.89 29.12 -6.21
N ALA A 144 -12.58 28.01 -5.91
CA ALA A 144 -12.37 26.74 -6.61
C ALA A 144 -12.61 26.85 -8.13
N ALA A 145 -13.65 27.56 -8.55
CA ALA A 145 -13.94 27.78 -9.96
C ALA A 145 -12.86 28.64 -10.65
N GLU A 146 -12.28 29.63 -9.96
CA GLU A 146 -11.14 30.40 -10.47
C GLU A 146 -9.88 29.53 -10.59
N GLN A 147 -9.57 28.69 -9.59
CA GLN A 147 -8.42 27.78 -9.65
C GLN A 147 -8.51 26.78 -10.83
N LEU A 148 -9.72 26.32 -11.17
CA LEU A 148 -9.92 25.42 -12.30
C LEU A 148 -9.59 26.07 -13.65
N LYS A 149 -9.81 27.38 -13.79
CA LYS A 149 -9.46 28.12 -15.03
C LYS A 149 -7.95 28.26 -15.23
N LEU A 150 -7.17 28.18 -14.14
CA LEU A 150 -5.71 28.31 -14.17
C LEU A 150 -5.00 27.00 -14.56
N GLN A 151 -5.62 25.85 -14.27
CA GLN A 151 -5.01 24.54 -14.50
C GLN A 151 -4.46 24.32 -15.92
N PRO A 152 -5.15 24.71 -17.02
CA PRO A 152 -4.62 24.52 -18.37
C PRO A 152 -3.26 25.20 -18.61
N ASN A 153 -2.96 26.26 -17.86
CA ASN A 153 -1.69 27.00 -17.94
C ASN A 153 -0.62 26.46 -16.97
N GLY A 154 -0.89 25.39 -16.24
CA GLY A 154 0.00 24.86 -15.20
C GLY A 154 -0.01 25.67 -13.91
N GLU A 155 -1.03 26.50 -13.74
CA GLU A 155 -1.18 27.43 -12.62
C GLU A 155 -2.33 27.00 -11.69
N GLY A 156 -2.33 27.57 -10.49
CA GLY A 156 -3.39 27.36 -9.50
C GLY A 156 -3.27 26.07 -8.69
N MET A 157 -4.21 25.88 -7.77
CA MET A 157 -4.15 24.82 -6.75
C MET A 157 -4.30 23.40 -7.31
N HIS A 158 -4.98 23.21 -8.44
CA HIS A 158 -5.09 21.90 -9.10
C HIS A 158 -3.76 21.36 -9.63
N CYS A 159 -2.75 22.22 -9.76
CA CYS A 159 -1.39 21.84 -10.12
C CYS A 159 -0.49 21.52 -8.92
N ARG A 160 -1.04 21.57 -7.71
CA ARG A 160 -0.32 21.38 -6.45
C ARG A 160 -0.87 20.16 -5.70
N GLY A 161 -0.14 19.71 -4.68
CA GLY A 161 -0.52 18.57 -3.84
C GLY A 161 0.26 18.61 -2.54
N ILE A 162 1.01 17.54 -2.27
CA ILE A 162 2.07 17.53 -1.26
C ILE A 162 3.10 18.61 -1.63
N VAL A 163 3.48 19.45 -0.66
CA VAL A 163 4.39 20.60 -0.91
C VAL A 163 5.82 20.34 -0.46
N SER A 164 6.03 19.38 0.43
CA SER A 164 7.37 18.94 0.83
C SER A 164 7.35 17.50 1.31
N MET A 165 8.49 16.82 1.10
CA MET A 165 8.74 15.45 1.52
C MET A 165 10.15 15.35 2.08
N ALA A 166 10.33 14.58 3.14
CA ALA A 166 11.64 14.25 3.69
C ALA A 166 11.68 12.78 4.10
N PHE A 167 12.82 12.14 3.87
CA PHE A 167 13.12 10.78 4.31
C PHE A 167 14.26 10.82 5.33
N LEU A 168 14.05 10.21 6.50
CA LEU A 168 14.99 10.25 7.60
C LEU A 168 15.12 8.85 8.23
N PRO A 169 16.34 8.41 8.57
CA PRO A 169 16.53 7.25 9.44
C PRO A 169 16.06 7.57 10.86
N LEU A 170 15.61 6.56 11.60
CA LEU A 170 15.16 6.71 12.99
C LEU A 170 16.25 7.36 13.89
N SER A 171 17.51 6.99 13.66
CA SER A 171 18.66 7.48 14.42
C SER A 171 18.91 8.99 14.31
N LYS A 172 18.39 9.68 13.28
CA LYS A 172 18.60 11.12 13.10
C LYS A 172 17.67 11.97 13.95
N PHE A 173 16.46 11.49 14.26
CA PHE A 173 15.51 12.25 15.07
C PHE A 173 15.30 11.69 16.48
N ASN A 174 15.76 10.46 16.75
CA ASN A 174 15.90 9.92 18.10
C ASN A 174 17.29 9.26 18.32
N PRO A 175 18.39 10.06 18.36
CA PRO A 175 19.74 9.50 18.50
C PRO A 175 20.00 8.85 19.86
N GLU A 176 19.45 9.41 20.95
CA GLU A 176 19.75 9.00 22.33
C GLU A 176 19.06 7.67 22.73
N GLU A 177 17.90 7.36 22.13
CA GLU A 177 17.15 6.15 22.46
C GLU A 177 17.20 5.09 21.35
N SER A 178 17.90 5.36 20.24
CA SER A 178 17.99 4.47 19.09
C SER A 178 18.46 3.05 19.47
N ASP A 179 19.51 2.92 20.29
CA ASP A 179 20.02 1.61 20.74
C ASP A 179 19.00 0.82 21.58
N ALA A 180 18.28 1.51 22.48
CA ALA A 180 17.23 0.91 23.29
C ALA A 180 16.05 0.47 22.41
N PHE A 181 15.67 1.31 21.43
CA PHE A 181 14.65 1.01 20.45
C PHE A 181 15.01 -0.21 19.61
N PHE A 182 16.24 -0.29 19.10
CA PHE A 182 16.71 -1.44 18.33
C PHE A 182 16.70 -2.73 19.15
N THR A 183 17.08 -2.67 20.43
CA THR A 183 17.02 -3.84 21.34
C THR A 183 15.58 -4.31 21.54
N GLN A 184 14.63 -3.37 21.65
CA GLN A 184 13.21 -3.70 21.74
C GLN A 184 12.68 -4.29 20.42
N ALA A 185 13.10 -3.75 19.28
CA ALA A 185 12.74 -4.26 17.95
C ALA A 185 13.21 -5.71 17.76
N GLU A 186 14.45 -6.05 18.14
CA GLU A 186 14.95 -7.42 18.13
C GLU A 186 14.10 -8.35 19.01
N THR A 187 13.67 -7.87 20.17
CA THR A 187 12.80 -8.64 21.08
C THR A 187 11.43 -8.89 20.45
N ASN A 188 10.86 -7.89 19.80
CA ASN A 188 9.58 -8.01 19.10
C ASN A 188 9.68 -8.96 17.90
N VAL A 189 10.76 -8.91 17.12
CA VAL A 189 11.03 -9.85 16.02
C VAL A 189 11.15 -11.29 16.54
N LYS A 190 11.90 -11.52 17.63
CA LYS A 190 11.97 -12.86 18.25
C LYS A 190 10.60 -13.37 18.68
N LYS A 191 9.74 -12.51 19.23
CA LYS A 191 8.37 -12.85 19.59
C LYS A 191 7.52 -13.20 18.36
N GLN A 192 7.60 -12.40 17.30
CA GLN A 192 6.88 -12.65 16.03
C GLN A 192 7.30 -13.98 15.40
N LEU A 193 8.60 -14.28 15.38
CA LEU A 193 9.14 -15.53 14.84
C LEU A 193 8.73 -16.76 15.65
N ALA A 194 8.60 -16.64 16.98
CA ALA A 194 8.15 -17.74 17.84
C ALA A 194 6.71 -18.19 17.53
N SER A 195 5.88 -17.31 16.97
CA SER A 195 4.49 -17.60 16.58
C SER A 195 4.30 -17.85 15.07
N SER A 196 5.34 -17.70 14.26
CA SER A 196 5.21 -17.76 12.80
C SER A 196 5.56 -19.13 12.24
N ALA A 197 4.73 -19.61 11.30
CA ALA A 197 5.01 -20.78 10.49
C ALA A 197 5.64 -20.43 9.13
N TYR A 198 5.88 -19.14 8.84
CA TYR A 198 6.35 -18.66 7.53
C TYR A 198 7.88 -18.83 7.39
N PRO A 199 8.38 -19.81 6.60
CA PRO A 199 9.80 -20.17 6.60
C PRO A 199 10.72 -19.05 6.10
N GLY A 200 10.22 -18.18 5.21
CA GLY A 200 10.94 -17.03 4.67
C GLY A 200 10.92 -15.79 5.56
N LEU A 201 10.20 -15.79 6.69
CA LEU A 201 10.01 -14.58 7.51
C LEU A 201 11.29 -14.15 8.22
N ALA A 202 12.04 -15.11 8.76
CA ALA A 202 13.20 -14.83 9.59
C ALA A 202 14.25 -14.00 8.84
N GLU A 203 14.53 -14.35 7.59
CA GLU A 203 15.49 -13.62 6.76
C GLU A 203 15.00 -12.21 6.41
N GLN A 204 13.70 -12.07 6.14
CA GLN A 204 13.08 -10.77 5.87
C GLN A 204 13.16 -9.84 7.08
N LEU A 205 12.77 -10.31 8.27
CA LEU A 205 12.81 -9.50 9.49
C LEU A 205 14.25 -9.17 9.92
N GLU A 206 15.19 -10.08 9.69
CA GLU A 206 16.62 -9.81 9.91
C GLU A 206 17.13 -8.69 9.00
N LEU A 207 16.77 -8.70 7.71
CA LEU A 207 17.09 -7.60 6.80
C LEU A 207 16.45 -6.28 7.25
N GLN A 208 15.20 -6.31 7.72
CA GLN A 208 14.53 -5.11 8.22
C GLN A 208 15.17 -4.58 9.52
N LEU A 209 15.65 -5.44 10.42
CA LEU A 209 16.44 -5.02 11.59
C LEU A 209 17.76 -4.35 11.16
N GLN A 210 18.42 -4.88 10.13
CA GLN A 210 19.64 -4.28 9.57
C GLN A 210 19.37 -2.91 8.94
N VAL A 211 18.26 -2.79 8.21
CA VAL A 211 17.78 -1.53 7.62
C VAL A 211 17.50 -0.50 8.71
N LEU A 212 16.72 -0.88 9.73
CA LEU A 212 16.36 -0.02 10.86
C LEU A 212 17.59 0.54 11.59
N ARG A 213 18.66 -0.25 11.69
CA ARG A 213 19.95 0.17 12.29
C ARG A 213 20.82 1.01 11.37
N ASN A 214 20.56 1.01 10.06
CA ASN A 214 21.41 1.68 9.10
C ASN A 214 21.13 3.19 9.06
N PRO A 215 22.06 4.06 9.48
CA PRO A 215 21.84 5.50 9.51
C PRO A 215 21.74 6.15 8.12
N GLU A 216 21.95 5.39 7.04
CA GLU A 216 21.85 5.85 5.65
C GLU A 216 20.55 5.41 4.97
N VAL A 217 19.71 4.60 5.63
CA VAL A 217 18.43 4.14 5.09
C VAL A 217 17.29 4.75 5.90
N ALA A 218 16.28 5.29 5.23
CA ALA A 218 15.19 5.99 5.89
C ALA A 218 14.06 5.05 6.32
N ASP A 219 13.73 5.03 7.60
CA ASP A 219 12.55 4.31 8.13
C ASP A 219 11.32 5.22 8.26
N THR A 220 11.53 6.52 8.08
CA THR A 220 10.52 7.57 8.22
C THR A 220 10.43 8.40 6.97
N GLU A 221 9.21 8.59 6.50
CA GLU A 221 8.84 9.64 5.56
C GLU A 221 7.95 10.66 6.25
N ILE A 222 8.20 11.94 5.98
CA ILE A 222 7.40 13.06 6.45
C ILE A 222 6.89 13.82 5.23
N LEU A 223 5.59 14.03 5.14
CA LEU A 223 4.96 14.81 4.08
C LEU A 223 4.19 15.99 4.66
N CYS A 224 4.41 17.17 4.10
CA CYS A 224 3.58 18.33 4.42
C CYS A 224 2.50 18.52 3.35
N PHE A 225 1.26 18.65 3.82
CA PHE A 225 0.09 18.94 3.03
C PHE A 225 -0.54 20.25 3.53
N PRO A 226 -0.64 21.29 2.69
CA PRO A 226 -1.15 22.59 3.09
C PRO A 226 -2.68 22.54 3.13
N GLY A 227 -3.22 21.94 4.18
CA GLY A 227 -4.65 21.80 4.44
C GLY A 227 -4.88 20.77 5.53
N ARG A 228 -6.14 20.52 5.89
CA ARG A 228 -6.43 19.49 6.89
C ARG A 228 -6.26 18.09 6.31
N GLY A 229 -5.62 17.21 7.07
CA GLY A 229 -5.35 15.83 6.69
C GLY A 229 -6.62 15.01 6.52
N PHE A 230 -6.51 13.94 5.72
CA PHE A 230 -7.64 13.09 5.36
C PHE A 230 -7.92 11.98 6.38
N TYR A 231 -6.93 11.61 7.19
CA TYR A 231 -7.08 10.62 8.25
C TYR A 231 -7.34 11.36 9.56
N THR A 232 -8.60 11.61 9.85
CA THR A 232 -8.97 12.39 11.04
C THR A 232 -10.34 11.96 11.54
N LEU A 233 -10.53 12.03 12.85
CA LEU A 233 -11.85 11.79 13.46
C LEU A 233 -12.75 13.02 13.43
N LEU A 234 -12.23 14.15 12.94
CA LEU A 234 -12.93 15.43 12.98
C LEU A 234 -13.84 15.62 11.76
N GLY A 235 -15.02 16.22 11.96
CA GLY A 235 -15.88 16.72 10.87
C GLY A 235 -15.21 17.88 10.12
N PRO A 236 -15.73 18.32 8.95
CA PRO A 236 -15.04 19.28 8.07
C PRO A 236 -14.55 20.55 8.79
N PRO A 237 -13.45 21.17 8.33
CA PRO A 237 -12.92 22.37 8.95
C PRO A 237 -13.94 23.51 9.03
N GLU A 238 -13.83 24.35 10.06
CA GLU A 238 -14.69 25.54 10.19
C GLU A 238 -14.39 26.55 9.06
N PRO A 239 -15.40 27.16 8.44
CA PRO A 239 -15.17 28.15 7.40
C PRO A 239 -14.26 29.30 7.86
N GLY A 240 -13.24 29.61 7.06
CA GLY A 240 -12.27 30.69 7.35
C GLY A 240 -11.06 30.26 8.17
N THR A 241 -10.98 28.99 8.58
CA THR A 241 -9.78 28.41 9.18
C THR A 241 -8.83 27.83 8.14
N GLN A 242 -7.53 27.88 8.42
CA GLN A 242 -6.45 27.40 7.55
C GLN A 242 -5.62 26.36 8.29
N HIS A 243 -5.19 25.30 7.59
CA HIS A 243 -4.53 24.16 8.22
C HIS A 243 -3.23 23.75 7.53
N LEU A 244 -2.40 23.07 8.31
CA LEU A 244 -1.26 22.31 7.84
C LEU A 244 -1.33 20.90 8.44
N CYS A 245 -1.28 19.91 7.57
CA CYS A 245 -1.16 18.51 7.94
C CYS A 245 0.27 18.04 7.68
N ILE A 246 0.87 17.39 8.68
CA ILE A 246 2.14 16.69 8.54
C ILE A 246 1.86 15.20 8.68
N PHE A 247 1.97 14.47 7.58
CA PHE A 247 1.87 13.01 7.57
C PHE A 247 3.21 12.40 7.93
N VAL A 248 3.16 11.26 8.61
CA VAL A 248 4.32 10.42 8.92
C VAL A 248 4.04 8.98 8.51
N PHE A 249 5.00 8.35 7.84
CA PHE A 249 4.87 7.00 7.30
C PHE A 249 5.98 6.10 7.83
N VAL A 250 5.63 4.84 8.11
CA VAL A 250 6.61 3.76 8.29
C VAL A 250 6.98 3.20 6.93
N GLN A 251 8.27 3.25 6.58
CA GLN A 251 8.77 2.75 5.29
C GLN A 251 8.98 1.22 5.30
N HIS A 252 9.51 0.67 6.38
CA HIS A 252 9.86 -0.75 6.46
C HIS A 252 9.05 -1.47 7.57
N PRO A 253 7.74 -1.70 7.38
CA PRO A 253 6.88 -2.29 8.42
C PRO A 253 7.27 -3.75 8.71
N PHE A 254 7.32 -4.11 9.99
CA PHE A 254 7.61 -5.47 10.46
C PHE A 254 6.35 -6.36 10.51
N SER A 255 5.17 -5.74 10.65
CA SER A 255 3.89 -6.45 10.61
C SER A 255 3.71 -7.15 9.25
N ARG A 256 3.02 -8.29 9.27
CA ARG A 256 2.66 -9.08 8.07
C ARG A 256 1.21 -9.50 8.15
N GLY A 257 0.48 -9.22 7.08
CA GLY A 257 -0.91 -9.59 6.91
C GLY A 257 -1.13 -10.69 5.87
N SER A 258 -2.40 -10.89 5.53
CA SER A 258 -2.85 -11.86 4.54
C SER A 258 -4.06 -11.37 3.73
N ILE A 259 -4.28 -11.98 2.56
CA ILE A 259 -5.42 -11.78 1.67
C ILE A 259 -5.89 -13.15 1.17
N HIS A 260 -7.12 -13.55 1.52
CA HIS A 260 -7.66 -14.86 1.14
C HIS A 260 -9.12 -14.78 0.72
N CYS A 261 -9.52 -15.59 -0.26
CA CYS A 261 -10.91 -15.74 -0.66
C CYS A 261 -11.80 -16.23 0.50
N LYS A 262 -12.98 -15.62 0.65
CA LYS A 262 -14.03 -16.09 1.59
C LYS A 262 -15.07 -16.98 0.94
N THR A 263 -15.21 -16.88 -0.36
CA THR A 263 -16.15 -17.65 -1.17
C THR A 263 -15.50 -17.98 -2.51
N ASN A 264 -16.13 -18.85 -3.28
CA ASN A 264 -15.75 -19.11 -4.68
C ASN A 264 -16.46 -18.18 -5.69
N ASP A 265 -17.15 -17.13 -5.20
CA ASP A 265 -17.77 -16.12 -6.05
C ASP A 265 -16.72 -15.05 -6.41
N PRO A 266 -16.31 -14.93 -7.68
CA PRO A 266 -15.27 -14.00 -8.11
C PRO A 266 -15.65 -12.53 -7.95
N PHE A 267 -16.92 -12.21 -7.64
CA PHE A 267 -17.36 -10.84 -7.36
C PHE A 267 -17.28 -10.48 -5.87
N GLN A 268 -17.07 -11.45 -4.98
CA GLN A 268 -16.84 -11.16 -3.56
C GLN A 268 -15.40 -10.73 -3.36
N SER A 269 -15.23 -9.61 -2.65
CA SER A 269 -13.90 -9.20 -2.19
C SER A 269 -13.31 -10.26 -1.25
N PRO A 270 -11.99 -10.52 -1.33
CA PRO A 270 -11.33 -11.41 -0.38
C PRO A 270 -11.42 -10.85 1.04
N ASP A 271 -11.17 -11.71 2.02
CA ASP A 271 -10.77 -11.24 3.35
C ASP A 271 -9.40 -10.61 3.26
N ILE A 272 -9.25 -9.45 3.89
CA ILE A 272 -7.98 -8.71 3.94
C ILE A 272 -7.73 -8.43 5.41
N ASP A 273 -6.72 -9.09 5.96
CA ASP A 273 -6.22 -8.82 7.31
C ASP A 273 -4.79 -8.28 7.20
N PRO A 274 -4.60 -6.96 7.24
CA PRO A 274 -3.25 -6.38 7.22
C PRO A 274 -2.47 -6.69 8.51
N ASN A 275 -3.14 -7.13 9.57
CA ASN A 275 -2.55 -7.54 10.85
C ASN A 275 -1.57 -6.49 11.40
N ILE A 276 -1.98 -5.21 11.28
CA ILE A 276 -1.17 -4.05 11.62
C ILE A 276 -0.88 -4.07 13.12
N PHE A 277 0.37 -3.78 13.49
CA PHE A 277 0.90 -3.84 14.85
C PHE A 277 0.97 -5.26 15.44
N SER A 278 0.91 -6.30 14.61
CA SER A 278 1.33 -7.65 15.02
C SER A 278 2.78 -7.69 15.49
N ASN A 279 3.62 -6.78 14.96
CA ASN A 279 4.90 -6.42 15.54
C ASN A 279 4.83 -4.99 16.11
N ASP A 280 5.06 -4.87 17.42
CA ASP A 280 4.93 -3.59 18.14
C ASP A 280 5.94 -2.51 17.72
N THR A 281 6.99 -2.91 17.01
CA THR A 281 8.04 -2.01 16.49
C THR A 281 7.44 -0.94 15.58
N ASP A 282 6.45 -1.30 14.75
CA ASP A 282 5.82 -0.36 13.81
C ASP A 282 5.12 0.80 14.55
N LEU A 283 4.39 0.47 15.62
CA LEU A 283 3.74 1.46 16.45
C LEU A 283 4.76 2.31 17.22
N GLY A 284 5.85 1.70 17.68
CA GLY A 284 6.97 2.40 18.29
C GLY A 284 7.59 3.45 17.36
N ILE A 285 7.82 3.10 16.09
CA ILE A 285 8.36 4.02 15.08
C ILE A 285 7.43 5.23 14.94
N LEU A 286 6.12 5.01 14.78
CA LEU A 286 5.14 6.10 14.63
C LEU A 286 5.09 7.04 15.84
N VAL A 287 5.22 6.51 17.07
CA VAL A 287 5.29 7.34 18.29
C VAL A 287 6.50 8.27 18.23
N GLU A 288 7.67 7.76 17.84
CA GLU A 288 8.87 8.56 17.73
C GLU A 288 8.78 9.60 16.60
N GLN A 289 8.12 9.26 15.49
CA GLN A 289 7.83 10.19 14.41
C GLN A 289 6.93 11.35 14.88
N ILE A 290 5.85 11.07 15.62
CA ILE A 290 4.96 12.12 16.18
C ILE A 290 5.73 13.05 17.13
N LYS A 291 6.53 12.50 18.04
CA LYS A 291 7.38 13.30 18.94
C LYS A 291 8.35 14.19 18.17
N PHE A 292 8.93 13.67 17.08
CA PHE A 292 9.82 14.46 16.24
C PHE A 292 9.09 15.60 15.54
N VAL A 293 7.92 15.33 14.94
CA VAL A 293 7.12 16.39 14.28
C VAL A 293 6.75 17.49 15.28
N ARG A 294 6.39 17.14 16.53
CA ARG A 294 6.14 18.12 17.59
C ARG A 294 7.35 19.01 17.90
N LYS A 295 8.57 18.47 17.85
CA LYS A 295 9.79 19.28 17.96
C LYS A 295 9.97 20.16 16.72
N LEU A 296 9.74 19.61 15.52
CA LEU A 296 9.90 20.30 14.25
C LEU A 296 8.99 21.53 14.13
N VAL A 297 7.71 21.42 14.51
CA VAL A 297 6.76 22.55 14.46
C VAL A 297 7.10 23.65 15.47
N GLY A 298 7.91 23.34 16.48
CA GLY A 298 8.44 24.31 17.45
C GLY A 298 9.61 25.16 16.93
N ILE A 299 9.98 25.03 15.64
CA ILE A 299 11.10 25.73 15.01
C ILE A 299 10.58 26.67 13.91
N ASP A 300 11.18 27.84 13.77
CA ASP A 300 10.85 28.77 12.67
C ASP A 300 11.26 28.22 11.29
N PRO A 301 10.45 28.45 10.23
CA PRO A 301 9.28 29.34 10.22
C PRO A 301 7.96 28.70 10.69
N LEU A 302 7.89 27.37 10.86
CA LEU A 302 6.64 26.68 11.23
C LEU A 302 6.05 27.20 12.55
N LYS A 303 6.89 27.42 13.55
CA LYS A 303 6.50 27.96 14.86
C LYS A 303 5.73 29.27 14.76
N SER A 304 6.16 30.17 13.89
CA SER A 304 5.52 31.48 13.70
C SER A 304 4.23 31.40 12.89
N LEU A 305 3.97 30.30 12.18
CA LEU A 305 2.79 30.12 11.35
C LEU A 305 1.71 29.27 12.01
N ILE A 306 2.08 28.35 12.89
CA ILE A 306 1.16 27.42 13.56
C ILE A 306 0.65 28.06 14.86
N THR A 307 -0.66 28.10 15.02
CA THR A 307 -1.30 28.60 16.25
C THR A 307 -1.60 27.49 17.25
N ARG A 308 -1.93 26.27 16.77
CA ARG A 308 -2.34 25.15 17.62
C ARG A 308 -2.19 23.79 16.93
N GLU A 309 -1.80 22.76 17.70
CA GLU A 309 -1.98 21.35 17.31
C GLU A 309 -3.43 20.92 17.57
N ILE A 310 -4.08 20.32 16.57
CA ILE A 310 -5.48 19.87 16.62
C ILE A 310 -5.55 18.37 16.90
N GLU A 311 -4.76 17.57 16.18
CA GLU A 311 -4.73 16.12 16.26
C GLU A 311 -3.27 15.67 16.12
N PRO A 312 -2.73 14.77 16.97
CA PRO A 312 -3.41 14.04 18.06
C PRO A 312 -3.87 14.92 19.24
N GLY A 313 -3.42 16.17 19.32
CA GLY A 313 -3.84 17.14 20.30
C GLY A 313 -2.79 17.33 21.41
N PRO A 314 -2.62 18.56 21.92
CA PRO A 314 -1.55 18.90 22.85
C PRO A 314 -1.63 18.13 24.18
N GLU A 315 -2.83 17.65 24.57
CA GLU A 315 -3.05 16.87 25.77
C GLU A 315 -2.52 15.42 25.69
N ARG A 316 -2.26 14.91 24.48
CA ARG A 316 -1.76 13.55 24.25
C ARG A 316 -0.24 13.51 24.37
N GLU A 317 0.28 13.72 25.57
CA GLU A 317 1.73 13.86 25.80
C GLU A 317 2.45 12.52 26.03
N SER A 318 1.82 11.58 26.74
CA SER A 318 2.46 10.32 27.09
C SER A 318 2.60 9.39 25.88
N ASN A 319 3.58 8.46 25.91
CA ASN A 319 3.70 7.45 24.86
C ASN A 319 2.40 6.67 24.67
N GLU A 320 1.69 6.34 25.75
CA GLU A 320 0.45 5.57 25.68
C GLU A 320 -0.69 6.37 25.03
N ASP A 321 -0.79 7.66 25.37
CA ASP A 321 -1.77 8.56 24.76
C ASP A 321 -1.55 8.70 23.25
N ILE A 322 -0.30 8.83 22.82
CA ILE A 322 0.06 8.90 21.40
C ILE A 322 -0.28 7.58 20.70
N ARG A 323 0.01 6.43 21.33
CA ARG A 323 -0.29 5.10 20.76
C ARG A 323 -1.79 4.91 20.54
N GLU A 324 -2.61 5.29 21.50
CA GLU A 324 -4.07 5.22 21.35
C GLU A 324 -4.58 6.16 20.26
N SER A 325 -4.00 7.36 20.14
CA SER A 325 -4.36 8.26 19.05
C SER A 325 -3.98 7.71 17.68
N ILE A 326 -2.78 7.11 17.53
CA ILE A 326 -2.34 6.50 16.28
C ILE A 326 -3.34 5.44 15.82
N LYS A 327 -3.79 4.56 16.73
CA LYS A 327 -4.75 3.49 16.39
C LYS A 327 -6.09 4.01 15.85
N LEU A 328 -6.45 5.25 16.17
CA LEU A 328 -7.68 5.89 15.70
C LEU A 328 -7.54 6.56 14.33
N THR A 329 -6.35 7.01 13.97
CA THR A 329 -6.09 7.80 12.75
C THR A 329 -5.19 7.11 11.75
N LEU A 330 -4.70 5.90 12.06
CA LEU A 330 -3.87 5.13 11.13
C LEU A 330 -4.66 4.74 9.89
N ALA A 331 -3.98 4.80 8.74
CA ALA A 331 -4.51 4.30 7.49
C ALA A 331 -3.44 3.60 6.65
N THR A 332 -3.93 2.92 5.61
CA THR A 332 -3.11 2.47 4.47
C THR A 332 -2.61 3.67 3.67
N ALA A 333 -1.36 3.61 3.21
CA ALA A 333 -0.84 4.53 2.20
C ALA A 333 -1.23 4.11 0.76
N TYR A 334 -1.99 3.02 0.62
CA TYR A 334 -2.35 2.37 -0.64
C TYR A 334 -1.14 1.79 -1.40
N HIS A 335 -0.13 1.34 -0.67
CA HIS A 335 1.12 0.75 -1.20
C HIS A 335 1.21 -0.76 -0.96
N ALA A 336 0.07 -1.43 -0.79
CA ALA A 336 0.02 -2.85 -0.49
C ALA A 336 0.85 -3.68 -1.48
N CYS A 337 1.68 -4.59 -0.97
CA CYS A 337 2.54 -5.49 -1.74
C CYS A 337 2.67 -6.89 -1.09
N GLY A 338 3.39 -7.81 -1.75
CA GLY A 338 3.88 -9.06 -1.13
C GLY A 338 2.96 -10.29 -1.18
N SER A 339 1.68 -10.13 -1.49
CA SER A 339 0.69 -11.23 -1.49
C SER A 339 0.95 -12.37 -2.49
N CYS A 340 1.92 -12.22 -3.41
CA CYS A 340 2.42 -13.25 -4.32
C CYS A 340 3.95 -13.19 -4.42
N SER A 341 4.63 -13.08 -3.28
CA SER A 341 6.06 -12.76 -3.15
C SER A 341 7.00 -13.56 -4.08
N MET A 342 7.94 -12.85 -4.70
CA MET A 342 9.06 -13.38 -5.46
C MET A 342 10.17 -13.86 -4.52
N LEU A 343 10.02 -15.08 -4.04
CA LEU A 343 10.94 -15.76 -3.11
C LEU A 343 11.20 -17.20 -3.60
N PRO A 344 12.23 -17.88 -3.06
CA PRO A 344 12.35 -19.33 -3.25
C PRO A 344 11.09 -20.06 -2.79
N ARG A 345 10.70 -21.12 -3.50
CA ARG A 345 9.46 -21.87 -3.22
C ARG A 345 9.46 -22.44 -1.78
N GLU A 346 10.59 -22.95 -1.32
CA GLU A 346 10.79 -23.48 0.03
C GLU A 346 10.74 -22.40 1.12
N LYS A 347 10.84 -21.12 0.74
CA LYS A 347 10.63 -19.96 1.60
C LYS A 347 9.23 -19.37 1.44
N ASN A 348 8.31 -20.18 0.93
CA ASN A 348 6.91 -19.84 0.73
C ASN A 348 6.73 -18.69 -0.30
N GLY A 349 7.57 -18.70 -1.33
CA GLY A 349 7.44 -17.84 -2.52
C GLY A 349 6.41 -18.35 -3.53
N VAL A 350 5.82 -17.43 -4.29
CA VAL A 350 4.79 -17.70 -5.30
C VAL A 350 5.36 -17.67 -6.71
N VAL A 351 6.30 -16.77 -6.98
CA VAL A 351 6.95 -16.65 -8.29
C VAL A 351 8.47 -16.77 -8.21
N ASP A 352 9.08 -17.28 -9.28
CA ASP A 352 10.54 -17.30 -9.46
C ASP A 352 11.07 -15.92 -9.92
N PRO A 353 12.41 -15.70 -10.01
CA PRO A 353 13.00 -14.45 -10.48
C PRO A 353 12.66 -14.05 -11.93
N THR A 354 12.03 -14.95 -12.69
CA THR A 354 11.49 -14.64 -14.02
C THR A 354 10.00 -14.29 -13.97
N LEU A 355 9.41 -14.17 -12.78
CA LEU A 355 8.01 -13.88 -12.50
C LEU A 355 7.05 -15.05 -12.76
N LYS A 356 7.57 -16.25 -13.00
CA LYS A 356 6.76 -17.43 -13.30
C LYS A 356 6.21 -18.03 -12.01
N VAL A 357 4.91 -18.33 -11.98
CA VAL A 357 4.25 -18.98 -10.84
C VAL A 357 4.76 -20.42 -10.69
N TYR A 358 5.19 -20.81 -9.49
CA TYR A 358 5.70 -22.16 -9.25
C TYR A 358 4.66 -23.25 -9.55
N GLY A 359 5.11 -24.38 -10.10
CA GLY A 359 4.25 -25.50 -10.51
C GLY A 359 3.44 -25.23 -11.79
N THR A 360 3.72 -24.14 -12.50
CA THR A 360 3.01 -23.79 -13.73
C THR A 360 3.95 -23.55 -14.91
N ARG A 361 3.36 -23.68 -16.10
CA ARG A 361 3.89 -23.18 -17.37
C ARG A 361 2.95 -22.11 -17.90
N ASN A 362 3.53 -21.11 -18.55
CA ASN A 362 2.82 -20.03 -19.24
C ASN A 362 2.01 -19.11 -18.33
N LEU A 363 2.23 -19.12 -17.01
CA LEU A 363 1.59 -18.20 -16.06
C LEU A 363 2.65 -17.36 -15.33
N ARG A 364 2.48 -16.04 -15.35
CA ARG A 364 3.33 -15.07 -14.63
C ARG A 364 2.49 -14.05 -13.86
N ILE A 365 3.14 -13.34 -12.94
CA ILE A 365 2.54 -12.19 -12.24
C ILE A 365 3.48 -10.98 -12.39
N ALA A 366 2.95 -9.84 -12.80
CA ALA A 366 3.72 -8.62 -13.04
C ALA A 366 2.99 -7.39 -12.44
N ASP A 367 2.88 -7.38 -11.12
CA ASP A 367 2.35 -6.28 -10.32
C ASP A 367 2.99 -6.25 -8.93
N LEU A 368 2.56 -5.35 -8.04
CA LEU A 368 3.16 -5.17 -6.71
C LEU A 368 3.04 -6.39 -5.78
N SER A 369 2.18 -7.38 -6.08
CA SER A 369 2.06 -8.59 -5.27
C SER A 369 3.36 -9.38 -5.18
N ILE A 370 4.24 -9.27 -6.19
CA ILE A 370 5.49 -10.05 -6.24
C ILE A 370 6.60 -9.47 -5.35
N ILE A 371 6.46 -8.24 -4.87
CA ILE A 371 7.53 -7.55 -4.14
C ILE A 371 7.73 -8.27 -2.79
N PRO A 372 8.89 -8.88 -2.51
CA PRO A 372 9.07 -9.67 -1.30
C PRO A 372 9.18 -8.82 -0.03
N LEU A 373 9.76 -7.62 -0.15
CA LEU A 373 9.90 -6.66 0.94
C LEU A 373 9.46 -5.28 0.45
N GLN A 374 8.64 -4.60 1.25
CA GLN A 374 8.23 -3.23 1.01
C GLN A 374 9.47 -2.34 0.74
N PRO A 375 9.51 -1.63 -0.40
CA PRO A 375 10.70 -0.91 -0.85
C PRO A 375 10.85 0.49 -0.28
#